data_AF-A0A949RYM2-F1
#
_entry.id   AF-A0A949RYM2-F1
#
_cell.length_a   1.000
_cell.length_b   1.000
_cell.length_c   1.000
_cell.angle_alpha   90.00
_cell.angle_beta   90.00
_cell.angle_gamma   90.00
#
_symmetry.space_group_name_H-M   'P 1'
#
loop_
_entity.id
_entity.type
_entity.pdbx_description
1 polymer ?
#
loop_
_entity_poly.entity_id
_entity_poly.type
_entity_poly.pdbx_seq_one_letter_code
_entity_poly.pdbx_strand_id
1 'polypeptide(L)'
;MTDIKALKPQIKTLFLSGTDVPEICDSFRAVNPSTVYTWIRKEGWRELRDKKLQSFNDSPEMLLQMLDTMITGLGKQVNDPVQVAKIADSISKIVKSIKTLSKDKDRLGNVLFVIGELGKHMNEQSNHVLFDEEFRSKFDKLLESFQSKMILKFNPKNLS
;
A
#
# COMPACT_ATOMS: atom_id res chain seq x y z
N MET A 1 27.78 -15.15 7.79
CA MET A 1 26.56 -15.82 7.29
C MET A 1 25.39 -15.33 8.11
N THR A 2 24.40 -14.68 7.49
CA THR A 2 23.18 -14.26 8.20
C THR A 2 22.34 -15.49 8.53
N ASP A 3 22.02 -15.71 9.80
CA ASP A 3 21.16 -16.82 10.21
C ASP A 3 19.72 -16.58 9.72
N ILE A 4 19.22 -17.46 8.84
CA ILE A 4 17.87 -17.42 8.30
C ILE A 4 16.82 -17.41 9.41
N LYS A 5 17.09 -18.08 10.55
CA LYS A 5 16.19 -18.07 11.71
C LYS A 5 16.08 -16.69 12.35
N ALA A 6 17.14 -15.87 12.31
CA ALA A 6 17.12 -14.50 12.83
C ALA A 6 16.26 -13.55 11.98
N LEU A 7 16.10 -13.83 10.69
CA LEU A 7 15.27 -13.04 9.76
C LEU A 7 13.76 -13.34 9.87
N LYS A 8 13.40 -14.49 10.47
CA LYS A 8 12.03 -14.99 10.54
C LYS A 8 11.01 -13.99 11.14
N PRO A 9 11.29 -13.24 12.22
CA PRO A 9 10.33 -12.26 12.75
C PRO A 9 10.03 -11.10 11.80
N GLN A 10 11.06 -10.61 11.08
CA GLN A 10 10.88 -9.55 10.07
C GLN A 10 10.09 -10.06 8.86
N ILE A 11 10.43 -11.26 8.38
CA ILE A 11 9.71 -11.94 7.30
C ILE A 11 8.24 -12.17 7.66
N LYS A 12 7.97 -12.61 8.90
CA LYS A 12 6.61 -12.76 9.42
C LYS A 12 5.86 -11.44 9.40
N THR A 13 6.50 -10.35 9.84
CA THR A 13 5.89 -9.03 9.86
C THR A 13 5.47 -8.58 8.46
N LEU A 14 6.37 -8.71 7.47
CA LEU A 14 6.11 -8.36 6.07
C LEU A 14 5.00 -9.23 5.45
N PHE A 15 5.01 -10.53 5.73
CA PHE A 15 3.94 -11.42 5.26
C PHE A 15 2.58 -11.04 5.86
N LEU A 16 2.53 -10.76 7.16
CA LEU A 16 1.30 -10.35 7.85
C LEU A 16 0.82 -8.94 7.43
N SER A 17 1.68 -8.08 6.89
CA SER A 17 1.27 -6.78 6.31
C SER A 17 0.80 -6.88 4.86
N GLY A 18 0.81 -8.08 4.27
CA GLY A 18 0.27 -8.31 2.94
C GLY A 18 1.30 -8.45 1.82
N THR A 19 2.60 -8.39 2.12
CA THR A 19 3.66 -8.62 1.13
C THR A 19 3.70 -10.10 0.74
N ASP A 20 3.82 -10.39 -0.54
CA ASP A 20 3.83 -11.76 -1.04
C ASP A 20 5.21 -12.41 -0.93
N VAL A 21 5.22 -13.74 -0.79
CA VAL A 21 6.45 -14.51 -0.55
C VAL A 21 7.53 -14.27 -1.61
N PRO A 22 7.23 -14.16 -2.92
CA PRO A 22 8.25 -13.83 -3.92
C PRO A 22 8.93 -12.49 -3.64
N GLU A 23 8.16 -11.44 -3.35
CA GLU A 23 8.66 -10.10 -3.08
C GLU A 23 9.46 -10.01 -1.76
N ILE A 24 9.04 -10.78 -0.75
CA ILE A 24 9.82 -10.95 0.48
C ILE A 24 11.16 -11.62 0.17
N CYS A 25 11.17 -12.69 -0.61
CA CYS A 25 12.40 -13.39 -0.98
C CYS A 25 13.34 -12.53 -1.84
N ASP A 26 12.82 -11.67 -2.70
CA ASP A 26 13.61 -10.69 -3.45
C ASP A 26 14.29 -9.67 -2.51
N SER A 27 13.59 -9.31 -1.42
CA SER A 27 14.11 -8.40 -0.38
C SER A 27 15.16 -9.05 0.53
N PHE A 28 15.09 -10.38 0.72
CA PHE A 28 16.04 -11.16 1.52
C PHE A 28 16.76 -12.20 0.67
N ARG A 29 17.86 -11.80 0.01
CA ARG A 29 18.67 -12.67 -0.88
C ARG A 29 19.10 -14.02 -0.30
N ALA A 30 19.11 -14.19 1.02
CA ALA A 30 19.48 -15.44 1.70
C ALA A 30 18.29 -16.38 1.99
N VAL A 31 17.07 -16.03 1.59
CA VAL A 31 15.84 -16.71 2.01
C VAL A 31 15.16 -17.39 0.82
N ASN A 32 15.03 -18.71 0.89
CA ASN A 32 14.34 -19.50 -0.13
C ASN A 32 12.81 -19.47 0.09
N PRO A 33 11.98 -19.26 -0.96
CA PRO A 33 10.52 -19.28 -0.87
C PRO A 33 9.95 -20.52 -0.17
N SER A 34 10.53 -21.70 -0.42
CA SER A 34 10.10 -22.97 0.20
C SER A 34 10.21 -22.94 1.74
N THR A 35 11.20 -22.24 2.27
CA THR A 35 11.40 -22.07 3.72
C THR A 35 10.30 -21.18 4.31
N VAL A 36 9.97 -20.09 3.62
CA VAL A 36 8.90 -19.17 4.03
C VAL A 36 7.53 -19.85 3.99
N TYR A 37 7.22 -20.57 2.90
CA TYR A 37 5.98 -21.35 2.81
C TYR A 37 5.85 -22.42 3.89
N THR A 38 6.97 -23.01 4.30
CA THR A 38 6.99 -23.96 5.43
C THR A 38 6.60 -23.28 6.75
N TRP A 39 7.13 -22.08 7.03
CA TRP A 39 6.73 -21.32 8.22
C TRP A 39 5.27 -20.89 8.17
N ILE A 40 4.80 -20.43 7.01
CA ILE A 40 3.39 -20.04 6.82
C ILE A 40 2.47 -21.19 7.19
N ARG A 41 2.74 -22.40 6.71
CA ARG A 41 1.93 -23.60 6.98
C ARG A 41 2.05 -24.08 8.44
N LYS A 42 3.27 -24.13 8.99
CA LYS A 42 3.50 -24.70 10.34
C LYS A 42 3.03 -23.81 11.47
N GLU A 43 3.02 -22.50 11.27
CA GLU A 43 2.76 -21.54 12.35
C GLU A 43 1.46 -20.75 12.16
N GLY A 44 0.63 -21.17 11.20
CA GLY A 44 -0.67 -20.57 10.94
C GLY A 44 -0.59 -19.08 10.56
N TRP A 45 0.46 -18.68 9.82
CA TRP A 45 0.61 -17.26 9.46
C TRP A 45 -0.46 -16.81 8.48
N ARG A 46 -1.04 -17.73 7.70
CA ARG A 46 -2.12 -17.40 6.77
C ARG A 46 -3.38 -16.98 7.53
N GLU A 47 -3.77 -17.75 8.54
CA GLU A 47 -4.92 -17.46 9.40
C GLU A 47 -4.69 -16.18 10.22
N LEU A 48 -3.44 -15.94 10.67
CA LEU A 48 -3.07 -14.69 11.34
C LEU A 48 -3.10 -13.50 10.37
N ARG A 49 -2.68 -13.68 9.12
CA ARG A 49 -2.76 -12.67 8.05
C ARG A 49 -4.22 -12.36 7.78
N ASP A 50 -5.07 -13.38 7.62
CA ASP A 50 -6.49 -13.22 7.34
C ASP A 50 -7.21 -12.48 8.48
N LYS A 51 -6.95 -12.84 9.75
CA LYS A 51 -7.48 -12.12 10.91
C LYS A 51 -6.99 -10.68 11.00
N LYS A 52 -5.70 -10.46 10.72
CA LYS A 52 -5.11 -9.11 10.73
C LYS A 52 -5.69 -8.26 9.60
N LEU A 53 -5.87 -8.83 8.40
CA LEU A 53 -6.51 -8.18 7.26
C LEU A 53 -7.99 -7.91 7.52
N GLN A 54 -8.70 -8.80 8.21
CA GLN A 54 -10.08 -8.57 8.61
C GLN A 54 -10.19 -7.40 9.61
N SER A 55 -9.39 -7.43 10.68
CA SER A 55 -9.29 -6.30 11.63
C SER A 55 -8.88 -4.99 10.96
N PHE A 56 -8.03 -5.07 9.94
CA PHE A 56 -7.58 -3.94 9.15
C PHE A 56 -8.71 -3.37 8.27
N ASN A 57 -9.48 -4.25 7.63
CA ASN A 57 -10.65 -3.88 6.82
C ASN A 57 -11.78 -3.28 7.66
N ASP A 58 -11.83 -3.54 8.96
CA ASP A 58 -12.88 -3.04 9.86
C ASP A 58 -12.47 -1.75 10.60
N SER A 59 -11.20 -1.34 10.57
CA SER A 59 -10.70 -0.12 11.24
C SER A 59 -10.31 0.96 10.22
N PRO A 60 -11.12 2.03 10.07
CA PRO A 60 -10.79 3.16 9.21
C PRO A 60 -9.41 3.75 9.48
N GLU A 61 -9.02 3.89 10.75
CA GLU A 61 -7.76 4.50 11.19
C GLU A 61 -6.54 3.72 10.67
N MET A 62 -6.60 2.39 10.70
CA MET A 62 -5.53 1.54 10.17
C MET A 62 -5.48 1.63 8.63
N LEU A 63 -6.63 1.56 7.96
CA LEU A 63 -6.73 1.74 6.50
C LEU A 63 -6.08 3.05 6.05
N LEU A 64 -6.35 4.10 6.80
CA LEU A 64 -5.84 5.44 6.58
C LEU A 64 -4.32 5.54 6.77
N GLN A 65 -3.76 4.85 7.76
CA GLN A 65 -2.31 4.79 7.97
C GLN A 65 -1.58 4.04 6.83
N MET A 66 -2.14 2.93 6.33
CA MET A 66 -1.53 2.26 5.18
C MET A 66 -1.67 3.09 3.90
N LEU A 67 -2.78 3.80 3.73
CA LEU A 67 -2.96 4.72 2.61
C LEU A 67 -1.87 5.81 2.62
N ASP A 68 -1.59 6.40 3.78
CA ASP A 68 -0.49 7.36 3.95
C ASP A 68 0.89 6.78 3.58
N THR A 69 1.13 5.54 4.00
CA THR A 69 2.37 4.80 3.67
C THR A 69 2.50 4.53 2.17
N MET A 70 1.41 4.09 1.53
CA MET A 70 1.39 3.81 0.09
C MET A 70 1.54 5.08 -0.75
N ILE A 71 0.90 6.17 -0.34
CA ILE A 71 1.05 7.49 -0.97
C ILE A 71 2.49 7.97 -0.90
N THR A 72 3.12 7.85 0.28
CA THR A 72 4.53 8.19 0.47
C THR A 72 5.45 7.32 -0.39
N GLY A 73 5.12 6.02 -0.52
CA GLY A 73 5.84 5.10 -1.39
C GLY A 73 5.72 5.45 -2.87
N LEU A 74 4.53 5.84 -3.31
CA LEU A 74 4.25 6.21 -4.69
C LEU A 74 5.07 7.44 -5.13
N GLY A 75 5.17 8.46 -4.27
CA GLY A 75 6.02 9.64 -4.53
C GLY A 75 7.51 9.31 -4.72
N LYS A 76 7.99 8.17 -4.20
CA LYS A 76 9.37 7.71 -4.41
C LYS A 76 9.56 6.91 -5.70
N GLN A 77 8.48 6.36 -6.26
CA GLN A 77 8.50 5.44 -7.39
C GLN A 77 8.01 6.08 -8.70
N VAL A 78 7.80 7.42 -8.73
CA VAL A 78 7.22 8.18 -9.86
C VAL A 78 7.89 7.91 -11.23
N ASN A 79 9.13 7.42 -11.22
CA ASN A 79 9.89 7.12 -12.43
C ASN A 79 9.77 5.66 -12.93
N ASP A 80 9.08 4.77 -12.20
CA ASP A 80 8.80 3.39 -12.61
C ASP A 80 7.31 3.19 -12.88
N PRO A 81 6.89 3.17 -14.16
CA PRO A 81 5.50 2.98 -14.50
C PRO A 81 4.92 1.63 -14.05
N VAL A 82 5.68 0.55 -14.00
CA VAL A 82 5.09 -0.74 -13.59
C VAL A 82 4.76 -0.70 -12.09
N GLN A 83 5.62 -0.09 -11.28
CA GLN A 83 5.40 0.01 -9.84
C GLN A 83 4.31 1.03 -9.49
N VAL A 84 4.28 2.18 -10.17
CA VAL A 84 3.26 3.21 -9.94
C VAL A 84 1.85 2.66 -10.23
N ALA A 85 1.67 1.81 -11.24
CA ALA A 85 0.37 1.23 -11.57
C ALA A 85 -0.11 0.24 -10.50
N LYS A 86 0.81 -0.59 -9.97
CA LYS A 86 0.51 -1.56 -8.91
C LYS A 86 0.14 -0.87 -7.59
N ILE A 87 0.89 0.16 -7.22
CA ILE A 87 0.63 0.93 -6.00
C ILE A 87 -0.67 1.74 -6.15
N ALA A 88 -0.92 2.32 -7.33
CA ALA A 88 -2.17 3.02 -7.64
C ALA A 88 -3.40 2.10 -7.46
N ASP A 89 -3.40 0.91 -8.04
CA ASP A 89 -4.51 -0.05 -7.87
C ASP A 89 -4.73 -0.43 -6.40
N SER A 90 -3.64 -0.61 -5.64
CA SER A 90 -3.69 -0.90 -4.20
C SER A 90 -4.30 0.25 -3.40
N ILE A 91 -3.89 1.50 -3.69
CA ILE A 91 -4.44 2.72 -3.10
C ILE A 91 -5.95 2.82 -3.39
N SER A 92 -6.36 2.59 -4.64
CA SER A 92 -7.77 2.66 -5.04
C SER A 92 -8.65 1.70 -4.22
N LYS A 93 -8.18 0.47 -4.00
CA LYS A 93 -8.89 -0.51 -3.18
C LYS A 93 -9.06 -0.06 -1.73
N ILE A 94 -7.99 0.44 -1.10
CA ILE A 94 -8.03 0.92 0.29
C ILE A 94 -8.95 2.12 0.44
N VAL A 95 -8.85 3.12 -0.46
CA VAL A 95 -9.68 4.32 -0.42
C VAL A 95 -11.17 3.97 -0.58
N LYS A 96 -11.51 2.99 -1.42
CA LYS A 96 -12.89 2.50 -1.58
C LYS A 96 -13.43 1.85 -0.31
N SER A 97 -12.63 1.05 0.38
CA SER A 97 -12.99 0.47 1.68
C SER A 97 -13.22 1.56 2.72
N ILE A 98 -12.30 2.54 2.84
CA ILE A 98 -12.45 3.68 3.76
C ILE A 98 -13.72 4.47 3.44
N LYS A 99 -14.00 4.78 2.16
CA LYS A 99 -15.21 5.52 1.77
C LYS A 99 -16.49 4.80 2.18
N THR A 100 -16.50 3.47 2.09
CA THR A 100 -17.63 2.63 2.50
C THR A 100 -17.86 2.70 4.01
N LEU A 101 -16.77 2.66 4.80
CA LEU A 101 -16.83 2.70 6.26
C LEU A 101 -17.10 4.11 6.81
N SER A 102 -16.44 5.13 6.26
CA SER A 102 -16.42 6.50 6.79
C SER A 102 -17.53 7.41 6.27
N LYS A 103 -18.28 7.00 5.24
CA LYS A 103 -19.30 7.82 4.55
C LYS A 103 -18.81 9.17 3.99
N ASP A 104 -17.50 9.45 3.99
CA ASP A 104 -16.89 10.70 3.49
C ASP A 104 -16.73 10.63 1.95
N LYS A 105 -17.67 11.24 1.22
CA LYS A 105 -17.85 10.98 -0.22
C LYS A 105 -16.96 11.81 -1.14
N ASP A 106 -16.57 13.01 -0.72
CA ASP A 106 -16.01 14.02 -1.64
C ASP A 106 -14.49 13.92 -1.77
N ARG A 107 -13.77 13.85 -0.65
CA ARG A 107 -12.29 13.87 -0.69
C ARG A 107 -11.69 12.54 -1.12
N LEU A 108 -12.19 11.44 -0.60
CA LEU A 108 -11.75 10.09 -0.98
C LEU A 108 -12.16 9.77 -2.43
N GLY A 109 -13.26 10.35 -2.91
CA GLY A 109 -13.67 10.28 -4.32
C GLY A 109 -12.64 10.87 -5.27
N ASN A 110 -12.11 12.06 -4.95
CA ASN A 110 -11.09 12.71 -5.79
C ASN A 110 -9.78 11.91 -5.85
N VAL A 111 -9.37 11.29 -4.74
CA VAL A 111 -8.17 10.42 -4.71
C VAL A 111 -8.38 9.18 -5.58
N LEU A 112 -9.54 8.51 -5.46
CA LEU A 112 -9.90 7.37 -6.32
C LEU A 112 -9.87 7.73 -7.79
N PHE A 113 -10.43 8.89 -8.13
CA PHE A 113 -10.49 9.38 -9.51
C PHE A 113 -9.08 9.57 -10.09
N VAL A 114 -8.22 10.35 -9.44
CA VAL A 114 -6.89 10.65 -9.97
C VAL A 114 -6.00 9.40 -10.02
N ILE A 115 -6.07 8.53 -9.02
CA ILE A 115 -5.31 7.27 -8.99
C ILE A 115 -5.81 6.29 -10.07
N GLY A 116 -7.12 6.25 -10.32
CA GLY A 116 -7.71 5.46 -11.39
C GLY A 116 -7.31 5.94 -12.77
N GLU A 117 -7.35 7.26 -13.01
CA GLU A 117 -6.88 7.87 -14.26
C GLU A 117 -5.38 7.64 -14.48
N LEU A 118 -4.55 7.70 -13.43
CA LEU A 118 -3.14 7.34 -13.50
C LEU A 118 -2.96 5.88 -13.97
N GLY A 119 -3.57 4.92 -13.27
CA GLY A 119 -3.45 3.50 -13.63
C GLY A 119 -3.91 3.22 -15.07
N LYS A 120 -4.98 3.88 -15.51
CA LYS A 120 -5.45 3.80 -16.90
C LYS A 120 -4.45 4.38 -17.89
N HIS A 121 -4.01 5.62 -17.67
CA HIS A 121 -3.04 6.31 -18.52
C HIS A 121 -1.75 5.50 -18.67
N MET A 122 -1.30 4.86 -17.59
CA MET A 122 -0.11 4.00 -17.58
C MET A 122 -0.24 2.73 -18.40
N ASN A 123 -1.39 2.07 -18.28
CA ASN A 123 -1.67 0.87 -19.06
C ASN A 123 -1.78 1.22 -20.56
N GLU A 124 -2.38 2.37 -20.88
CA GLU A 124 -2.51 2.89 -22.24
C GLU A 124 -1.15 3.36 -22.83
N GLN A 125 -0.23 3.84 -22.00
CA GLN A 125 1.11 4.29 -22.40
C GLN A 125 2.19 3.20 -22.42
N SER A 126 1.81 1.96 -22.73
CA SER A 126 2.71 0.81 -22.93
C SER A 126 3.83 1.03 -23.99
N ASN A 127 3.89 2.22 -24.62
CA ASN A 127 4.97 2.73 -25.48
C ASN A 127 6.06 3.56 -24.75
N HIS A 128 6.22 3.45 -23.42
CA HIS A 128 7.28 4.15 -22.65
C HIS A 128 7.23 5.69 -22.66
N VAL A 129 6.04 6.28 -22.80
CA VAL A 129 5.91 7.73 -22.64
C VAL A 129 5.97 8.07 -21.14
N LEU A 130 6.86 9.00 -20.79
CA LEU A 130 6.98 9.52 -19.43
C LEU A 130 5.80 10.48 -19.17
N PHE A 131 5.16 10.37 -18.00
CA PHE A 131 4.11 11.32 -17.60
C PHE A 131 4.60 12.75 -17.72
N ASP A 132 3.76 13.62 -18.30
CA ASP A 132 4.06 15.04 -18.36
C ASP A 132 4.13 15.67 -16.95
N GLU A 133 4.81 16.80 -16.88
CA GLU A 133 5.06 17.52 -15.64
C GLU A 133 3.76 18.08 -15.03
N GLU A 134 2.77 18.37 -15.87
CA GLU A 134 1.48 18.90 -15.43
C GLU A 134 0.70 17.87 -14.61
N PHE A 135 0.61 16.64 -15.11
CA PHE A 135 -0.03 15.53 -14.42
C PHE A 135 0.69 15.23 -13.10
N ARG A 136 2.03 15.12 -13.13
CA ARG A 136 2.86 14.89 -11.93
C ARG A 136 2.61 15.96 -10.87
N SER A 137 2.62 17.24 -11.25
CA SER A 137 2.40 18.35 -10.31
C SER A 137 1.00 18.35 -9.69
N LYS A 138 -0.04 18.07 -10.48
CA LYS A 138 -1.42 17.94 -9.97
C LYS A 138 -1.52 16.77 -9.00
N PHE A 139 -0.83 15.68 -9.29
CA PHE A 139 -0.81 14.49 -8.47
C PHE A 139 -0.15 14.73 -7.11
N ASP A 140 1.07 15.28 -7.10
CA ASP A 140 1.81 15.57 -5.87
C ASP A 140 1.03 16.49 -4.94
N LYS A 141 0.43 17.57 -5.47
CA LYS A 141 -0.42 18.49 -4.69
C LYS A 141 -1.62 17.79 -4.05
N LEU A 142 -2.24 16.84 -4.75
CA LEU A 142 -3.36 16.08 -4.22
C LEU A 142 -2.90 15.13 -3.10
N LEU A 143 -1.74 14.48 -3.27
CA LEU A 143 -1.13 13.63 -2.25
C LEU A 143 -0.77 14.43 -0.99
N GLU A 144 -0.11 15.57 -1.14
CA GLU A 144 0.24 16.46 -0.03
C GLU A 144 -1.01 16.97 0.71
N SER A 145 -2.04 17.38 -0.05
CA SER A 145 -3.35 17.76 0.51
C SER A 145 -4.00 16.58 1.23
N PHE A 146 -3.81 15.35 0.76
CA PHE A 146 -4.26 14.15 1.43
C PHE A 146 -3.52 13.92 2.75
N GLN A 147 -2.19 13.82 2.73
CA GLN A 147 -1.34 13.63 3.90
C GLN A 147 -1.62 14.69 4.98
N SER A 148 -1.67 15.97 4.59
CA SER A 148 -1.89 17.09 5.52
C SER A 148 -3.21 16.97 6.27
N LYS A 149 -4.34 16.76 5.58
CA LYS A 149 -5.63 16.66 6.31
C LYS A 149 -5.87 15.28 6.92
N MET A 150 -5.07 14.26 6.57
CA MET A 150 -5.05 12.98 7.29
C MET A 150 -4.42 13.14 8.67
N ILE A 151 -3.26 13.78 8.71
CA ILE A 151 -2.59 14.15 9.96
C ILE A 151 -3.51 14.99 10.85
N LEU A 152 -4.26 15.94 10.28
CA LEU A 152 -5.19 16.76 11.06
C LEU A 152 -6.40 15.98 11.60
N LYS A 153 -7.04 15.14 10.77
CA LYS A 153 -8.29 14.47 11.11
C LYS A 153 -8.08 13.26 12.04
N PHE A 154 -6.90 12.65 12.00
CA PHE A 154 -6.55 11.45 12.78
C PHE A 154 -5.35 11.67 13.69
N ASN A 155 -5.05 12.92 14.04
CA ASN A 155 -4.11 13.21 15.11
C ASN A 155 -4.64 12.51 16.39
N PRO A 156 -3.84 11.69 17.09
CA PRO A 156 -4.27 11.04 18.32
C PRO A 156 -4.79 12.01 19.39
N LYS A 157 -4.43 13.31 19.32
CA LYS A 157 -4.99 14.38 20.18
C LYS A 157 -6.43 14.81 19.84
N ASN A 158 -6.93 14.47 18.65
CA ASN A 158 -8.26 14.85 18.16
C ASN A 158 -9.28 13.68 18.24
N LEU A 159 -8.88 12.55 18.80
CA LEU A 159 -9.69 11.33 18.97
C LEU A 159 -10.14 11.11 20.43
N SER A 160 -10.04 12.13 21.28
CA SER A 160 -10.52 12.14 22.68
C SER A 160 -11.93 12.71 22.82
#